data_AF-A0A2D4KID4-F1
#
_entry.id   AF-A0A2D4KID4-F1
#
_cell.length_a   1.000
_cell.length_b   1.000
_cell.length_c   1.000
_cell.angle_alpha   90.00
_cell.angle_beta   90.00
_cell.angle_gamma   90.00
#
_symmetry.space_group_name_H-M   'P 1'
#
loop_
_entity.id
_entity.type
_entity.pdbx_description
1 polymer ?
#
loop_
_entity_poly.entity_id
_entity_poly.type
_entity_poly.pdbx_seq_one_letter_code
_entity_poly.pdbx_strand_id
1 'polypeptide(L)'
;SQTLGALDPEKLIEQSISIRQQIFSQNEAEVSKRWNFEDGIKRPYFHVKPLERAQLRNWRDYLDFEMVSGSHERTIVLFERCVIACALYEEFWIKYIRYLENHSITGARSVFQRACCYHLPR
;
A
#
# COMPACT_ATOMS: atom_id res chain seq x y z
N SER A 1 27.31 -33.27 -36.43
CA SER A 1 27.29 -32.65 -35.09
C SER A 1 26.75 -31.24 -35.21
N GLN A 2 25.56 -30.98 -34.67
CA GLN A 2 24.94 -29.65 -34.65
C GLN A 2 25.77 -28.75 -33.72
N THR A 3 26.42 -27.75 -34.29
CA THR A 3 26.95 -26.60 -33.56
C THR A 3 25.77 -25.85 -32.98
N LEU A 4 25.63 -25.88 -31.65
CA LEU A 4 24.79 -24.95 -30.90
C LEU A 4 25.20 -23.53 -31.32
N GLY A 5 24.38 -22.89 -32.15
CA GLY A 5 24.61 -21.52 -32.57
C GLY A 5 24.66 -20.63 -31.34
N ALA A 6 25.80 -19.98 -31.11
CA ALA A 6 25.95 -19.04 -30.01
C ALA A 6 24.82 -18.00 -30.09
N LEU A 7 24.06 -17.84 -29.01
CA LEU A 7 23.08 -16.77 -28.89
C LEU A 7 23.80 -15.44 -29.12
N ASP A 8 23.33 -14.70 -30.13
CA ASP A 8 23.85 -13.39 -30.51
C ASP A 8 23.80 -12.44 -29.29
N PRO A 9 24.96 -11.95 -28.80
CA PRO A 9 25.02 -11.07 -27.64
C PRO A 9 24.15 -9.83 -27.78
N GLU A 10 23.98 -9.29 -29.00
CA GLU A 10 23.12 -8.13 -29.24
C GLU A 10 21.65 -8.45 -29.00
N LYS A 11 21.18 -9.63 -29.45
CA LYS A 11 19.82 -10.11 -29.19
C LYS A 11 19.55 -10.34 -27.71
N LEU A 12 20.55 -10.83 -26.96
CA LEU A 12 20.41 -11.02 -25.51
C LEU A 12 20.27 -9.66 -24.79
N ILE A 13 21.03 -8.65 -25.22
CA ILE A 13 20.93 -7.30 -24.69
C ILE A 13 19.57 -6.68 -25.03
N GLU A 14 19.13 -6.79 -26.29
CA GLU A 14 17.82 -6.28 -26.73
C GLU A 14 16.67 -6.93 -25.96
N GLN A 15 16.70 -8.25 -25.77
CA GLN A 15 15.72 -8.97 -24.96
C GLN A 15 15.70 -8.49 -23.51
N SER A 16 16.89 -8.31 -22.90
CA SER A 16 17.00 -7.79 -21.53
C SER A 16 16.44 -6.38 -21.39
N ILE A 17 16.73 -5.49 -22.36
CA ILE A 17 16.20 -4.13 -22.39
C ILE A 17 14.67 -4.16 -22.55
N SER A 18 14.16 -4.98 -23.46
CA SER A 18 12.71 -5.12 -23.71
C SER A 18 11.95 -5.59 -22.47
N ILE A 19 12.45 -6.62 -21.77
CA ILE A 19 11.84 -7.12 -20.53
C ILE A 19 11.80 -6.03 -19.46
N ARG A 20 12.90 -5.28 -19.28
CA ARG A 20 12.95 -4.19 -18.30
C ARG A 20 12.00 -3.05 -18.66
N GLN A 21 11.89 -2.71 -19.93
CA GLN A 21 10.97 -1.68 -20.40
C GLN A 21 9.52 -2.07 -20.13
N GLN A 22 9.16 -3.34 -20.35
CA GLN A 22 7.82 -3.84 -20.07
C GLN A 22 7.50 -3.76 -18.56
N ILE A 23 8.42 -4.19 -17.70
CA ILE A 23 8.25 -4.09 -16.23
C ILE A 23 8.13 -2.63 -15.80
N PHE A 24 8.96 -1.75 -16.35
CA PHE A 24 8.91 -0.32 -16.06
C PHE A 24 7.56 0.28 -16.44
N SER A 25 7.07 0.04 -17.67
CA SER A 25 5.80 0.59 -18.13
C SER A 25 4.60 0.07 -17.33
N GLN A 26 4.62 -1.20 -16.90
CA GLN A 26 3.60 -1.74 -16.01
C GLN A 26 3.64 -1.07 -14.63
N ASN A 27 4.84 -0.91 -14.06
CA ASN A 27 5.02 -0.25 -12.77
C ASN A 27 4.64 1.24 -12.83
N GLU A 28 5.01 1.95 -13.90
CA GLU A 28 4.62 3.34 -14.13
C GLU A 28 3.10 3.49 -14.12
N ALA A 29 2.37 2.63 -14.84
CA ALA A 29 0.91 2.65 -14.83
C ALA A 29 0.33 2.42 -13.43
N GLU A 30 0.90 1.52 -12.63
CA GLU A 30 0.47 1.29 -11.25
C GLU A 30 0.82 2.45 -10.31
N VAL A 31 1.96 3.12 -10.52
CA VAL A 31 2.36 4.32 -9.78
C VAL A 31 1.44 5.48 -10.12
N SER A 32 1.15 5.71 -11.41
CA SER A 32 0.26 6.80 -11.86
C SER A 32 -1.14 6.70 -11.23
N LYS A 33 -1.69 5.48 -11.07
CA LYS A 33 -2.98 5.27 -10.39
C LYS A 33 -2.99 5.78 -8.93
N ARG A 34 -1.81 5.82 -8.29
CA ARG A 34 -1.66 6.12 -6.85
C ARG A 34 -1.03 7.47 -6.58
N TRP A 35 -0.49 8.10 -7.61
CA TRP A 35 0.26 9.33 -7.52
C TRP A 35 -0.48 10.43 -6.75
N ASN A 36 -1.76 10.65 -7.09
CA ASN A 36 -2.55 11.70 -6.44
C ASN A 36 -2.79 11.43 -4.95
N PHE A 37 -2.94 10.16 -4.56
CA PHE A 37 -3.11 9.80 -3.16
C PHE A 37 -1.80 9.96 -2.38
N GLU A 38 -0.69 9.48 -2.95
CA GLU A 38 0.63 9.59 -2.33
C GLU A 38 1.08 11.06 -2.21
N ASP A 39 0.85 11.89 -3.24
CA ASP A 39 1.11 13.33 -3.13
C ASP A 39 0.21 13.99 -2.07
N GLY A 40 -1.04 13.53 -1.92
CA GLY A 40 -1.96 14.02 -0.90
C GLY A 40 -1.52 13.78 0.54
N ILE A 41 -0.57 12.86 0.80
CA ILE A 41 -0.03 12.56 2.13
C ILE A 41 1.09 13.54 2.46
N LYS A 42 0.76 14.63 3.16
CA LYS A 42 1.77 15.63 3.59
C LYS A 42 2.43 15.27 4.92
N ARG A 43 1.83 14.39 5.73
CA ARG A 43 2.39 13.93 7.02
C ARG A 43 2.32 12.40 7.15
N PRO A 44 3.37 11.67 6.73
CA PRO A 44 3.40 10.21 6.75
C PRO A 44 3.83 9.60 8.09
N TYR A 45 4.01 10.41 9.13
CA TYR A 45 4.47 9.99 10.45
C TYR A 45 3.51 10.47 11.55
N PHE A 46 3.61 9.85 12.72
CA PHE A 46 2.80 10.22 13.88
C PHE A 46 3.14 11.63 14.38
N HIS A 47 2.11 12.42 14.68
CA HIS A 47 2.26 13.72 15.33
C HIS A 47 1.00 14.03 16.15
N VAL A 48 1.16 14.65 17.32
CA VAL A 48 0.06 14.95 18.26
C VAL A 48 -0.95 15.98 17.74
N LYS A 49 -0.49 17.00 17.00
CA LYS A 49 -1.38 17.93 16.28
C LYS A 49 -2.30 17.17 15.33
N PRO A 50 -3.60 17.48 15.28
CA PRO A 50 -4.52 16.79 14.39
C PRO A 50 -4.12 16.95 12.92
N LEU A 51 -4.44 15.95 12.10
CA LEU A 51 -4.44 16.03 10.65
C LEU A 51 -5.60 16.90 10.18
N GLU A 52 -5.39 17.60 9.07
CA GLU A 52 -6.44 18.32 8.39
C GLU A 52 -7.48 17.37 7.79
N ARG A 53 -8.73 17.83 7.70
CA ARG A 53 -9.83 17.05 7.13
C ARG A 53 -9.54 16.55 5.71
N ALA A 54 -8.78 17.31 4.92
CA ALA A 54 -8.37 16.92 3.58
C ALA A 54 -7.46 15.68 3.59
N GLN A 55 -6.50 15.61 4.52
CA GLN A 55 -5.61 14.45 4.65
C GLN A 55 -6.35 13.22 5.17
N LEU A 56 -7.29 13.39 6.11
CA LEU A 56 -8.14 12.29 6.58
C LEU A 56 -9.01 11.72 5.46
N ARG A 57 -9.59 12.58 4.61
CA ARG A 57 -10.31 12.13 3.41
C ARG A 57 -9.40 11.40 2.44
N ASN A 58 -8.22 11.94 2.16
CA ASN A 58 -7.24 11.30 1.28
C ASN A 58 -6.87 9.89 1.74
N TRP A 59 -6.61 9.69 3.04
CA TRP A 59 -6.36 8.36 3.62
C TRP A 59 -7.55 7.42 3.45
N ARG A 60 -8.78 7.91 3.69
CA ARG A 60 -9.99 7.10 3.53
C ARG A 60 -10.15 6.64 2.09
N ASP A 61 -10.07 7.57 1.15
CA ASP A 61 -10.26 7.32 -0.28
C ASP A 61 -9.15 6.40 -0.82
N TYR A 62 -7.90 6.57 -0.36
CA TYR A 62 -6.79 5.70 -0.76
C TYR A 62 -6.96 4.27 -0.23
N LEU A 63 -7.37 4.11 1.04
CA LEU A 63 -7.67 2.80 1.59
C LEU A 63 -8.81 2.12 0.84
N ASP A 64 -9.89 2.85 0.54
CA ASP A 64 -11.00 2.32 -0.26
C ASP A 64 -10.55 1.89 -1.66
N PHE A 65 -9.68 2.67 -2.30
CA PHE A 65 -9.10 2.32 -3.59
C PHE A 65 -8.26 1.02 -3.53
N GLU A 66 -7.33 0.88 -2.56
CA GLU A 66 -6.51 -0.33 -2.47
C GLU A 66 -7.31 -1.56 -2.02
N MET A 67 -8.32 -1.40 -1.15
CA MET A 67 -9.19 -2.51 -0.75
C MET A 67 -9.96 -3.12 -1.93
N VAL A 68 -10.26 -2.33 -2.96
CA VAL A 68 -10.99 -2.79 -4.16
C VAL A 68 -10.06 -3.26 -5.27
N SER A 69 -8.93 -2.57 -5.47
CA SER A 69 -8.07 -2.77 -6.66
C SER A 69 -6.70 -3.39 -6.36
N GLY A 70 -6.29 -3.41 -5.10
CA GLY A 70 -4.99 -3.89 -4.64
C GLY A 70 -4.99 -5.36 -4.24
N SER A 71 -3.78 -5.89 -3.98
CA SER A 71 -3.64 -7.20 -3.34
C SER A 71 -3.87 -7.09 -1.83
N HIS A 72 -4.09 -8.23 -1.18
CA HIS A 72 -4.24 -8.27 0.27
C HIS A 72 -3.02 -7.67 0.97
N GLU A 73 -1.81 -8.08 0.56
CA GLU A 73 -0.54 -7.64 1.14
C GLU A 73 -0.37 -6.12 1.01
N ARG A 74 -0.68 -5.56 -0.15
CA ARG A 74 -0.59 -4.11 -0.38
C ARG A 74 -1.58 -3.33 0.48
N THR A 75 -2.79 -3.84 0.60
CA THR A 75 -3.83 -3.24 1.44
C THR A 75 -3.40 -3.24 2.91
N ILE A 76 -2.82 -4.34 3.39
CA ILE A 76 -2.24 -4.42 4.75
C ILE A 76 -1.11 -3.39 4.93
N VAL A 77 -0.17 -3.30 3.99
CA VAL A 77 0.92 -2.32 4.05
C VAL A 77 0.38 -0.89 4.12
N LEU A 78 -0.66 -0.57 3.34
CA LEU A 78 -1.27 0.77 3.38
C LEU A 78 -2.01 1.03 4.70
N PHE A 79 -2.72 0.04 5.24
CA PHE A 79 -3.34 0.16 6.57
C PHE A 79 -2.31 0.40 7.66
N GLU A 80 -1.21 -0.34 7.69
CA GLU A 80 -0.13 -0.14 8.67
C GLU A 80 0.49 1.27 8.56
N ARG A 81 0.69 1.78 7.34
CA ARG A 81 1.12 3.17 7.12
C ARG A 81 0.09 4.18 7.63
N CYS A 82 -1.19 3.93 7.35
CA CYS A 82 -2.28 4.81 7.75
C CYS A 82 -2.38 4.93 9.27
N VAL A 83 -2.34 3.81 10.01
CA VAL A 83 -2.47 3.82 11.47
C VAL A 83 -1.25 4.40 12.20
N ILE A 84 -0.09 4.54 11.54
CA ILE A 84 1.03 5.33 12.07
C ILE A 84 0.68 6.83 12.05
N ALA A 85 0.28 7.36 10.89
CA ALA A 85 -0.06 8.77 10.75
C ALA A 85 -1.37 9.14 11.47
N CYS A 86 -2.33 8.20 11.50
CA CYS A 86 -3.68 8.37 11.99
C CYS A 86 -3.94 7.63 13.32
N ALA A 87 -2.90 7.38 14.13
CA ALA A 87 -2.99 6.55 15.33
C ALA A 87 -4.10 6.96 16.32
N LEU A 88 -4.43 8.26 16.42
CA LEU A 88 -5.44 8.80 17.33
C LEU A 88 -6.87 8.82 16.74
N TYR A 89 -7.05 8.34 15.51
CA TYR A 89 -8.32 8.38 14.80
C TYR A 89 -8.94 6.98 14.77
N GLU A 90 -9.87 6.74 15.69
CA GLU A 90 -10.57 5.46 15.87
C GLU A 90 -11.16 4.92 14.56
N GLU A 91 -11.68 5.79 13.69
CA GLU A 91 -12.31 5.42 12.43
C GLU A 91 -11.41 4.56 11.51
N PHE A 92 -10.09 4.79 11.51
CA PHE A 92 -9.16 4.02 10.68
C PHE A 92 -8.85 2.66 11.29
N TRP A 93 -8.78 2.56 12.63
CA TRP A 93 -8.64 1.29 13.32
C TRP A 93 -9.85 0.40 13.09
N ILE A 94 -11.07 0.95 13.23
CA ILE A 94 -12.31 0.22 12.97
C ILE A 94 -12.35 -0.27 11.52
N LYS A 95 -11.98 0.57 10.55
CA LYS A 95 -11.93 0.20 9.14
C LYS A 95 -10.93 -0.95 8.90
N TYR A 96 -9.77 -0.89 9.53
CA TYR A 96 -8.74 -1.93 9.41
C TYR A 96 -9.21 -3.27 10.01
N ILE A 97 -9.82 -3.25 11.20
CA ILE A 97 -10.36 -4.44 11.85
C ILE A 97 -11.44 -5.08 10.97
N ARG A 98 -12.39 -4.29 10.46
CA ARG A 98 -13.45 -4.78 9.55
C ARG A 98 -12.91 -5.40 8.27
N TYR A 99 -11.85 -4.82 7.71
CA TYR A 99 -11.17 -5.42 6.56
C TYR A 99 -10.57 -6.79 6.95
N LEU A 100 -9.90 -6.87 8.09
CA LEU A 100 -9.28 -8.11 8.56
C LEU A 100 -10.27 -9.17 9.01
N GLU A 101 -11.47 -8.84 9.46
CA GLU A 101 -12.50 -9.82 9.85
C GLU A 101 -12.80 -10.82 8.72
N ASN A 102 -12.72 -10.37 7.46
CA ASN A 102 -12.94 -11.21 6.28
C ASN A 102 -11.69 -12.02 5.85
N HIS A 103 -10.52 -11.77 6.44
CA HIS A 103 -9.25 -12.35 6.02
C HIS A 103 -8.54 -13.15 7.13
N SER A 104 -8.61 -12.67 8.37
CA SER A 104 -7.95 -13.24 9.53
C SER A 104 -8.55 -12.71 10.84
N ILE A 105 -9.33 -13.54 11.53
CA ILE A 105 -9.90 -13.22 12.85
C ILE A 105 -8.79 -12.94 13.88
N THR A 106 -7.68 -13.69 13.82
CA THR A 106 -6.52 -13.47 14.70
C THR A 106 -5.86 -12.13 14.42
N GLY A 107 -5.74 -11.75 13.14
CA GLY A 107 -5.26 -10.43 12.72
C GLY A 107 -6.17 -9.31 13.24
N ALA A 108 -7.49 -9.43 13.04
CA ALA A 108 -8.47 -8.46 13.52
C ALA A 108 -8.38 -8.25 15.03
N ARG A 109 -8.25 -9.32 15.81
CA ARG A 109 -8.05 -9.26 17.27
C ARG A 109 -6.75 -8.56 17.67
N SER A 110 -5.65 -8.83 16.96
CA SER A 110 -4.36 -8.18 17.20
C SER A 110 -4.43 -6.67 16.96
N VAL A 111 -5.06 -6.26 15.86
CA VAL A 111 -5.25 -4.83 15.54
C VAL A 111 -6.19 -4.15 16.55
N PHE A 112 -7.27 -4.81 16.97
CA PHE A 112 -8.15 -4.30 18.01
C PHE A 112 -7.40 -4.07 19.34
N GLN A 113 -6.60 -5.04 19.77
CA GLN A 113 -5.77 -4.91 20.96
C GLN A 113 -4.78 -3.75 20.84
N ARG A 114 -4.15 -3.57 19.67
CA ARG A 114 -3.26 -2.42 19.41
C ARG A 114 -3.97 -1.08 19.58
N ALA A 115 -5.15 -0.94 18.98
CA ALA A 115 -5.94 0.29 19.04
C ALA A 115 -6.30 0.66 20.49
N CYS A 116 -6.92 -0.26 21.22
CA CYS A 116 -7.46 0.00 22.57
C CYS A 116 -6.40 0.07 23.67
N CYS A 117 -5.28 -0.65 23.54
CA CYS A 117 -4.30 -0.74 24.62
C CYS A 117 -3.20 0.31 24.54
N TYR A 118 -2.89 0.84 23.35
CA TYR A 118 -1.70 1.68 23.16
C TYR A 118 -1.97 3.04 22.53
N HIS A 119 -3.00 3.19 21.70
CA HIS A 119 -3.15 4.39 20.86
C HIS A 119 -4.36 5.24 21.23
N LEU A 120 -5.52 4.62 21.42
CA LEU A 120 -6.74 5.36 21.71
C LEU A 120 -6.80 5.67 23.22
N PRO A 121 -7.00 6.95 23.61
CA PRO A 121 -7.19 7.30 25.01
C PRO A 121 -8.46 6.63 25.56
N ARG A 122 -8.44 6.33 26.86
CA ARG A 122 -9.61 5.83 27.59
C ARG A 122 -10.68 6.90 27.77
#